data_AF-A0A8H3IV51-F1
#
_entry.id   AF-A0A8H3IV51-F1
#
_cell.length_a   1.000
_cell.length_b   1.000
_cell.length_c   1.000
_cell.angle_alpha   90.00
_cell.angle_beta   90.00
_cell.angle_gamma   90.00
#
_symmetry.space_group_name_H-M   'P 1'
#
loop_
_entity.id
_entity.type
_entity.pdbx_description
1 polymer ?
#
loop_
_entity_poly.entity_id
_entity_poly.type
_entity_poly.pdbx_seq_one_letter_code
_entity_poly.pdbx_strand_id
1 'polypeptide(L)'
;MDKNAQDVGTGLVGAPACGDVMKLQIQVDPATNTIADVKFKTFGCGSAIASSSYLTELVRGMTLEDAGKVRNTEIARELCLPPVKRTFTGRHRKALHCSMLAEDAIKSAISNYYTKNPKAKTTDLGGTAAPMPKIEVEQVATA
;
A
#
# COMPACT_ATOMS: atom_id res chain seq x y z
N MET A 1 3.78 -15.59 -3.09
CA MET A 1 3.66 -15.06 -4.46
C MET A 1 5.04 -14.90 -5.02
N ASP A 2 5.23 -15.24 -6.29
CA ASP A 2 6.51 -15.05 -6.96
C ASP A 2 6.79 -13.56 -7.10
N LYS A 3 7.87 -13.12 -6.46
CA LYS A 3 8.28 -11.70 -6.46
C LYS A 3 8.72 -11.22 -7.85
N ASN A 4 9.07 -12.18 -8.72
CA ASN A 4 9.61 -11.96 -10.06
C ASN A 4 8.52 -11.91 -11.15
N ALA A 5 7.27 -12.23 -10.82
CA ALA A 5 6.18 -12.10 -11.78
C ALA A 5 5.94 -10.62 -12.11
N GLN A 6 5.73 -10.32 -13.40
CA GLN A 6 5.39 -8.98 -13.88
C GLN A 6 4.01 -8.54 -13.38
N ASP A 7 3.14 -9.50 -13.11
CA ASP A 7 1.78 -9.28 -12.63
C ASP A 7 1.70 -8.98 -11.12
N VAL A 8 2.85 -8.98 -10.43
CA VAL A 8 2.94 -8.79 -8.97
C VAL A 8 3.58 -7.44 -8.62
N GLY A 9 2.76 -6.56 -8.06
CA GLY A 9 3.19 -5.31 -7.42
C GLY A 9 3.62 -5.58 -5.97
N THR A 10 4.74 -4.99 -5.55
CA THR A 10 5.21 -5.08 -4.16
C THR A 10 5.46 -3.70 -3.59
N GLY A 11 4.82 -3.39 -2.47
CA GLY A 11 5.05 -2.20 -1.66
C GLY A 11 5.70 -2.58 -0.33
N LEU A 12 6.80 -1.90 0.02
CA LEU A 12 7.42 -2.02 1.34
C LEU A 12 7.39 -0.65 1.99
N VAL A 13 6.68 -0.53 3.10
CA VAL A 13 6.54 0.71 3.85
C VAL A 13 6.83 0.45 5.32
N GLY A 14 7.44 1.41 6.00
CA GLY A 14 7.78 1.24 7.41
C GLY A 14 8.57 2.41 7.94
N ALA A 15 8.43 2.68 9.23
CA ALA A 15 9.20 3.70 9.93
C ALA A 15 10.17 3.01 10.89
N PRO A 16 11.50 3.13 10.68
CA PRO A 16 12.50 2.52 11.56
C PRO A 16 12.36 2.97 13.02
N ALA A 17 11.85 4.19 13.24
CA ALA A 17 11.66 4.78 14.55
C ALA A 17 10.51 4.16 15.38
N CYS A 18 9.48 3.60 14.72
CA CYS A 18 8.29 3.07 15.40
C CYS A 18 8.26 1.54 15.48
N GLY A 19 9.17 0.87 14.77
CA GLY A 19 9.27 -0.59 14.71
C GLY A 19 8.14 -1.26 13.91
N ASP A 20 7.30 -0.47 13.23
CA ASP A 20 6.19 -0.96 12.43
C ASP A 20 6.62 -0.99 10.94
N VAL A 21 6.65 -2.19 10.35
CA VAL A 21 7.08 -2.45 8.97
C VAL A 21 6.05 -3.33 8.28
N MET A 22 5.52 -2.87 7.16
CA MET A 22 4.52 -3.57 6.37
C MET A 22 5.01 -3.80 4.94
N LYS A 23 4.88 -5.04 4.48
CA LYS A 23 5.07 -5.44 3.10
C LYS A 23 3.73 -5.87 2.52
N LEU A 24 3.29 -5.21 1.47
CA LEU A 24 2.08 -5.54 0.73
C LEU A 24 2.48 -6.09 -0.64
N GLN A 25 1.83 -7.17 -1.06
CA GLN A 25 1.97 -7.74 -2.39
C GLN A 25 0.58 -7.88 -3.00
N ILE A 26 0.42 -7.32 -4.20
CA ILE A 26 -0.81 -7.40 -4.97
C ILE A 26 -0.51 -8.19 -6.24
N GLN A 27 -1.41 -9.10 -6.60
CA GLN A 27 -1.42 -9.77 -7.89
C GLN A 27 -2.55 -9.16 -8.71
N VAL A 28 -2.22 -8.65 -9.88
CA VAL A 28 -3.16 -7.97 -10.77
C VAL A 28 -3.38 -8.85 -11.99
N ASP A 29 -4.62 -8.93 -12.45
CA ASP A 29 -4.92 -9.51 -13.74
C ASP A 29 -4.68 -8.45 -14.85
N PRO A 30 -3.74 -8.68 -15.79
CA PRO A 30 -3.44 -7.73 -16.85
C PRO A 30 -4.59 -7.52 -17.84
N ALA A 31 -5.56 -8.44 -17.93
CA ALA A 31 -6.69 -8.32 -18.85
C ALA A 31 -7.76 -7.33 -18.34
N THR A 32 -7.98 -7.29 -17.03
CA THR A 32 -9.07 -6.53 -16.39
C THR A 32 -8.56 -5.38 -15.52
N ASN A 33 -7.25 -5.31 -15.24
CA ASN A 33 -6.65 -4.42 -14.24
C ASN A 33 -7.29 -4.54 -12.85
N THR A 34 -7.82 -5.73 -12.52
CA THR A 34 -8.41 -6.04 -11.21
C THR A 34 -7.40 -6.78 -10.34
N ILE A 35 -7.45 -6.53 -9.04
CA ILE A 35 -6.60 -7.20 -8.07
C ILE A 35 -7.17 -8.59 -7.80
N ALA A 36 -6.49 -9.63 -8.28
CA ALA A 36 -6.91 -11.03 -8.16
C ALA A 36 -6.62 -11.59 -6.76
N ASP A 37 -5.42 -11.32 -6.22
CA ASP A 37 -5.03 -11.77 -4.89
C ASP A 37 -4.14 -10.72 -4.20
N VAL A 38 -4.20 -10.67 -2.88
CA VAL A 38 -3.46 -9.72 -2.05
C VAL A 38 -2.93 -10.44 -0.84
N LYS A 39 -1.63 -10.29 -0.60
CA LYS A 39 -0.96 -10.81 0.59
C LYS A 39 -0.19 -9.71 1.28
N PHE A 40 -0.36 -9.63 2.59
CA PHE A 40 0.40 -8.72 3.43
C PHE A 40 1.30 -9.50 4.38
N LYS A 41 2.43 -8.89 4.73
CA LYS A 41 3.32 -9.32 5.79
C LYS A 41 3.66 -8.08 6.60
N THR A 42 3.11 -7.98 7.80
CA THR A 42 3.31 -6.82 8.67
C THR A 42 3.99 -7.25 9.97
N PHE A 43 4.87 -6.40 10.45
CA PHE A 43 5.55 -6.49 11.73
C PHE A 43 5.16 -5.23 12.50
N GLY A 44 4.53 -5.39 13.65
CA GLY A 44 4.07 -4.25 14.41
C GLY A 44 3.06 -4.64 15.49
N CYS A 45 2.39 -3.63 16.03
CA CYS A 45 1.33 -3.84 17.02
C CYS A 45 0.12 -4.57 16.42
N GLY A 46 -0.66 -5.29 17.25
CA GLY A 46 -1.86 -6.01 16.81
C GLY A 46 -2.89 -5.14 16.08
N SER A 47 -2.94 -3.85 16.41
CA SER A 47 -3.76 -2.86 15.70
C SER A 47 -3.35 -2.69 14.25
N ALA A 48 -2.04 -2.68 13.95
CA ALA A 48 -1.54 -2.62 12.58
C ALA A 48 -1.91 -3.89 11.81
N ILE A 49 -1.82 -5.07 12.44
CA ILE A 49 -2.21 -6.35 11.84
C ILE A 49 -3.71 -6.34 11.48
N ALA A 50 -4.57 -5.87 12.37
CA ALA A 50 -6.00 -5.77 12.13
C ALA A 50 -6.32 -4.81 10.97
N SER A 51 -5.68 -3.63 10.95
CA SER A 51 -5.85 -2.66 9.86
C SER A 51 -5.37 -3.20 8.52
N SER A 52 -4.20 -3.88 8.48
CA SER A 52 -3.69 -4.50 7.27
C SER A 52 -4.60 -5.62 6.76
N SER A 53 -5.16 -6.43 7.66
CA SER A 53 -6.07 -7.51 7.29
C SER A 53 -7.36 -6.98 6.66
N TYR A 54 -7.96 -5.95 7.27
CA TYR A 54 -9.14 -5.31 6.72
C TYR A 54 -8.88 -4.71 5.34
N LEU A 55 -7.74 -4.02 5.21
CA LEU A 55 -7.33 -3.42 3.95
C LEU A 55 -7.25 -4.44 2.81
N THR A 56 -6.62 -5.59 3.05
CA THR A 56 -6.44 -6.61 2.00
C THR A 56 -7.73 -7.24 1.53
N GLU A 57 -8.73 -7.36 2.42
CA GLU A 57 -10.06 -7.83 2.03
C GLU A 57 -10.81 -6.75 1.24
N LEU A 58 -10.67 -5.48 1.62
CA LEU A 58 -11.28 -4.37 0.90
C LEU A 58 -10.75 -4.26 -0.54
N VAL A 59 -9.43 -4.34 -0.74
CA VAL A 59 -8.83 -4.16 -2.08
C VAL A 59 -8.93 -5.40 -2.97
N ARG A 60 -9.27 -6.58 -2.43
CA ARG A 60 -9.41 -7.80 -3.24
C ARG A 60 -10.62 -7.67 -4.16
N GLY A 61 -10.42 -7.87 -5.45
CA GLY A 61 -11.49 -7.75 -6.46
C GLY A 61 -11.78 -6.31 -6.92
N MET A 62 -11.12 -5.30 -6.35
CA MET A 62 -11.21 -3.92 -6.84
C MET A 62 -10.30 -3.70 -8.06
N THR A 63 -10.62 -2.68 -8.86
CA THR A 63 -9.72 -2.18 -9.90
C THR A 63 -8.52 -1.46 -9.28
N LEU A 64 -7.41 -1.38 -9.99
CA LEU A 64 -6.24 -0.59 -9.54
C LEU A 64 -6.59 0.88 -9.26
N GLU A 65 -7.50 1.46 -10.04
CA GLU A 65 -7.92 2.85 -9.88
C GLU A 65 -8.70 3.06 -8.59
N ASP A 66 -9.58 2.13 -8.24
CA ASP A 66 -10.38 2.20 -7.02
C ASP A 66 -9.55 1.87 -5.79
N ALA A 67 -8.63 0.91 -5.90
CA ALA A 67 -7.65 0.63 -4.85
C ALA A 67 -6.78 1.86 -4.54
N GLY A 68 -6.42 2.66 -5.55
CA GLY A 68 -5.70 3.93 -5.35
C GLY A 68 -6.51 5.06 -4.72
N LYS A 69 -7.85 4.98 -4.75
CA LYS A 69 -8.76 5.96 -4.12
C LYS A 69 -9.02 5.65 -2.64
N VAL A 70 -8.68 4.46 -2.15
CA VAL A 70 -8.84 4.07 -0.75
C VAL A 70 -8.06 5.02 0.15
N ARG A 71 -8.74 5.60 1.16
CA ARG A 71 -8.15 6.59 2.08
C ARG A 71 -8.04 6.03 3.49
N ASN A 72 -7.03 6.50 4.22
CA ASN A 72 -6.87 6.18 5.65
C ASN A 72 -8.12 6.48 6.50
N THR A 73 -8.94 7.45 6.10
CA THR A 73 -10.15 7.87 6.83
C THR A 73 -11.22 6.79 6.85
N GLU A 74 -11.34 6.03 5.77
CA GLU A 74 -12.32 4.95 5.64
C GLU A 74 -11.91 3.74 6.49
N ILE A 75 -10.62 3.38 6.44
CA ILE A 75 -10.02 2.34 7.28
C ILE A 75 -10.15 2.70 8.76
N ALA A 76 -9.86 3.96 9.13
CA ALA A 76 -9.97 4.41 10.52
C ALA A 76 -11.41 4.40 11.04
N ARG A 77 -12.38 4.71 10.18
CA ARG A 77 -13.81 4.67 10.52
C ARG A 77 -14.27 3.24 10.81
N GLU A 78 -13.87 2.28 9.99
CA GLU A 78 -14.30 0.89 10.16
C GLU A 78 -13.71 0.25 11.42
N LEU A 79 -12.44 0.54 11.71
CA LEU A 79 -11.81 0.09 12.96
C LEU A 79 -12.30 0.84 14.21
N CYS A 80 -13.36 1.67 14.10
CA CYS A 80 -13.92 2.45 15.19
C CYS A 80 -12.85 3.27 15.94
N LEU A 81 -11.81 3.70 15.22
CA LEU A 81 -10.78 4.55 15.80
C LEU A 81 -11.40 5.92 16.07
N PRO A 82 -11.53 6.35 17.33
CA PRO A 82 -12.21 7.60 17.65
C PRO A 82 -11.54 8.75 16.88
N PRO A 83 -12.32 9.60 16.19
CA PRO A 83 -11.80 10.59 15.27
C PRO A 83 -11.07 11.70 16.03
N VAL A 84 -9.73 11.61 16.11
CA VAL A 84 -8.71 12.65 16.36
C VAL A 84 -8.90 13.59 17.57
N LYS A 85 -10.01 13.55 18.30
CA LYS A 85 -10.27 14.39 19.47
C LYS A 85 -10.97 13.60 20.57
N ARG A 86 -10.24 13.55 21.70
CA ARG A 86 -10.72 13.33 23.06
C ARG A 86 -11.23 11.93 23.40
N THR A 87 -10.31 11.10 23.87
CA THR A 87 -10.50 10.54 25.22
C THR A 87 -9.15 10.43 25.92
N PHE A 88 -9.07 11.22 26.99
CA PHE A 88 -8.02 11.32 27.98
C PHE A 88 -7.80 9.94 28.63
N THR A 89 -6.82 9.16 28.19
CA THR A 89 -5.97 8.32 29.04
C THR A 89 -4.68 8.07 28.27
N GLY A 90 -3.53 8.42 28.85
CA GLY A 90 -2.23 8.54 28.16
C GLY A 90 -1.59 7.24 27.64
N ARG A 91 -2.33 6.35 26.97
CA ARG A 91 -1.79 5.08 26.43
C ARG A 91 -2.28 4.67 25.03
N HIS A 92 -3.09 5.50 24.35
CA HIS A 92 -3.63 5.19 23.01
C HIS A 92 -3.32 6.28 21.97
N ARG A 93 -2.04 6.70 21.85
CA ARG A 93 -1.56 7.51 20.72
C ARG A 93 -1.11 6.64 19.53
N LYS A 94 -1.16 5.30 19.67
CA LYS A 94 -0.58 4.35 18.70
C LYS A 94 -1.49 4.03 17.49
N ALA A 95 -2.75 4.46 17.51
CA ALA A 95 -3.73 4.06 16.49
C ALA A 95 -3.66 4.85 15.16
N LEU A 96 -3.11 6.07 15.15
CA LEU A 96 -3.15 6.94 13.97
C LEU A 96 -2.13 6.56 12.87
N HIS A 97 -0.99 5.99 13.23
CA HIS A 97 0.04 5.61 12.24
C HIS A 97 -0.31 4.34 11.46
N CYS A 98 -1.17 3.49 12.01
CA CYS A 98 -1.55 2.24 11.37
C CYS A 98 -2.38 2.48 10.09
N SER A 99 -3.19 3.55 10.06
CA SER A 99 -4.02 3.89 8.89
C SER A 99 -3.22 4.60 7.80
N MET A 100 -2.21 5.41 8.15
CA MET A 100 -1.29 6.02 7.18
C MET A 100 -0.41 4.96 6.50
N LEU A 101 0.13 4.00 7.29
CA LEU A 101 0.92 2.89 6.77
C LEU A 101 0.15 2.05 5.73
N ALA A 102 -1.13 1.79 5.97
CA ALA A 102 -1.99 1.05 5.06
C ALA A 102 -2.18 1.75 3.71
N GLU A 103 -2.45 3.05 3.73
CA GLU A 103 -2.63 3.85 2.51
C GLU A 103 -1.33 3.93 1.69
N ASP A 104 -0.21 4.20 2.35
CA ASP A 104 1.11 4.28 1.71
C ASP A 104 1.53 2.92 1.12
N ALA A 105 1.20 1.81 1.79
CA ALA A 105 1.49 0.46 1.32
C ALA A 105 0.81 0.16 -0.02
N ILE A 106 -0.47 0.52 -0.16
CA ILE A 106 -1.23 0.32 -1.41
C ILE A 106 -0.63 1.16 -2.52
N LYS A 107 -0.44 2.47 -2.30
CA LYS A 107 0.10 3.37 -3.32
C LYS A 107 1.47 2.91 -3.80
N SER A 108 2.34 2.47 -2.88
CA SER A 108 3.64 1.92 -3.19
C SER A 108 3.55 0.62 -4.02
N ALA A 109 2.65 -0.30 -3.66
CA ALA A 109 2.46 -1.56 -4.38
C ALA A 109 1.91 -1.35 -5.80
N ILE A 110 0.95 -0.43 -5.95
CA ILE A 110 0.39 -0.02 -7.23
C ILE A 110 1.46 0.65 -8.10
N SER A 111 2.22 1.59 -7.55
CA SER A 111 3.32 2.24 -8.26
C SER A 111 4.36 1.24 -8.75
N ASN A 112 4.74 0.26 -7.91
CA ASN A 112 5.66 -0.81 -8.29
C ASN A 112 5.13 -1.67 -9.44
N TYR A 113 3.83 -1.97 -9.46
CA TYR A 113 3.19 -2.66 -10.58
C TYR A 113 3.29 -1.84 -11.88
N TYR A 114 2.97 -0.55 -11.83
CA TYR A 114 3.10 0.34 -13.00
C TYR A 114 4.54 0.51 -13.48
N THR A 115 5.54 0.53 -12.59
CA THR A 115 6.96 0.57 -12.98
C THR A 115 7.38 -0.68 -13.74
N LYS A 116 6.87 -1.85 -13.36
CA LYS A 116 7.13 -3.12 -14.06
C LYS A 116 6.34 -3.26 -15.36
N ASN A 117 5.16 -2.67 -15.43
CA ASN A 117 4.26 -2.67 -16.58
C ASN A 117 4.05 -1.25 -17.15
N PRO A 118 5.00 -0.71 -17.94
CA PRO A 118 4.93 0.65 -18.49
C PRO A 118 3.80 0.87 -19.53
N LYS A 119 2.99 -0.16 -19.83
CA LYS A 119 1.81 -0.09 -20.72
C LYS A 119 0.49 0.12 -19.98
N ALA A 120 0.46 0.00 -18.65
CA ALA A 120 -0.76 0.23 -17.88
C ALA A 120 -0.98 1.74 -17.75
N LYS A 121 -2.15 2.24 -18.20
CA LYS A 121 -2.49 3.67 -18.22
C LYS A 121 -2.20 4.32 -16.87
N THR A 122 -1.37 5.36 -16.91
CA THR A 122 -1.14 6.27 -15.79
C THR A 122 -2.46 6.93 -15.42
N THR A 123 -3.01 6.62 -14.24
CA THR A 123 -4.14 7.38 -13.71
C THR A 123 -3.61 8.61 -12.98
N ASP A 124 -4.03 9.77 -13.47
CA ASP A 124 -3.85 11.08 -12.84
C ASP A 124 -4.61 11.12 -11.51
N LEU A 125 -3.92 10.72 -10.45
CA LEU A 125 -4.40 10.81 -9.07
C LEU A 125 -3.68 11.98 -8.39
N GLY A 126 -3.99 13.19 -8.87
CA GLY A 126 -3.95 14.41 -8.06
C GLY A 126 -2.61 15.13 -8.03
N GLY A 127 -2.38 15.99 -9.02
CA GLY A 127 -1.97 17.39 -8.80
C GLY A 127 -0.69 17.71 -7.99
N THR A 128 0.14 16.75 -7.63
CA THR A 128 1.49 16.98 -7.12
C THR A 128 2.46 16.18 -7.97
N ALA A 129 2.95 16.84 -9.02
CA ALA A 129 4.13 16.42 -9.75
C ALA A 129 5.32 16.38 -8.78
N ALA A 130 5.60 15.21 -8.21
CA ALA A 130 6.98 14.82 -8.03
C ALA A 130 7.44 14.28 -9.38
N PRO A 131 8.50 14.84 -10.01
CA PRO A 131 9.07 14.23 -11.20
C PRO A 131 9.46 12.80 -10.82
N MET A 132 9.01 11.84 -11.63
CA MET A 132 9.45 10.45 -11.53
C MET A 132 10.99 10.43 -11.40
N PRO A 133 11.57 9.64 -10.47
CA PRO A 133 13.01 9.48 -10.45
C PRO A 133 13.43 8.90 -11.80
N LYS A 134 14.38 9.58 -12.46
CA LYS A 134 15.01 9.10 -13.68
C LYS A 134 15.57 7.71 -13.39
N ILE A 135 14.97 6.71 -14.02
CA ILE A 135 15.51 5.35 -14.04
C ILE A 135 16.69 5.40 -15.00
N GLU A 136 17.88 5.70 -14.48
CA GLU A 136 19.11 5.32 -15.15
C GLU A 136 19.30 3.82 -14.88
N VAL A 137 18.98 3.02 -15.89
CA VAL A 137 19.35 1.61 -15.94
C VAL A 137 20.86 1.54 -16.11
N GLU A 138 21.61 1.53 -15.01
CA GLU A 138 23.03 1.21 -15.06
C GLU A 138 23.22 -0.30 -15.22
N GLN A 139 23.98 -0.64 -16.24
CA GLN A 139 24.08 -1.95 -16.86
C GLN A 139 24.74 -2.97 -15.93
N VAL A 140 24.17 -4.19 -15.89
CA VAL A 140 24.86 -5.37 -15.35
C VAL A 140 26.02 -5.68 -16.30
N ALA A 141 27.22 -5.24 -15.93
CA ALA A 141 28.46 -5.63 -16.60
C ALA A 141 28.63 -7.14 -16.46
N THR A 142 28.69 -7.81 -17.61
CA THR A 142 29.10 -9.20 -17.77
C THR A 142 30.51 -9.17 -18.34
N ALA A 143 31.51 -9.60 -17.55
CA ALA A 143 32.78 -10.20 -17.96
C ALA A 143 33.60 -10.54 -16.71
#